data_AF-A0AAV5LX89-F1
#
_entry.id   AF-A0AAV5LX89-F1
#
_cell.length_a   1.000
_cell.length_b   1.000
_cell.length_c   1.000
_cell.angle_alpha   90.00
_cell.angle_beta   90.00
_cell.angle_gamma   90.00
#
_symmetry.space_group_name_H-M   'P 1'
#
loop_
_entity.id
_entity.type
_entity.pdbx_description
1 polymer ?
#
loop_
_entity_poly.entity_id
_entity_poly.type
_entity_poly.pdbx_seq_one_letter_code
_entity_poly.pdbx_strand_id
1 'polypeptide(L)'
;MSQHHFFLQIDAHRSPLAAIALSSNGLYIATASEQGTIIRVHMVSAATKPYNFRRGTYPSTIFSLSFGPSKQLPDILVATSSSGSVHVFSLGFGVNPR
;
A
#
# COMPACT_ATOMS: atom_id res chain seq x y z
N MET A 1 33.37 -9.73 -6.30
CA MET A 1 32.31 -8.72 -6.12
C MET A 1 31.24 -9.33 -5.22
N SER A 2 31.15 -8.92 -3.95
CA SER A 2 30.14 -9.45 -3.04
C SER A 2 28.77 -8.93 -3.44
N GLN A 3 27.86 -9.84 -3.79
CA GLN A 3 26.44 -9.53 -3.92
C GLN A 3 25.90 -9.16 -2.54
N HIS A 4 25.67 -7.86 -2.29
CA HIS A 4 24.98 -7.42 -1.08
C HIS A 4 23.48 -7.70 -1.27
N HIS A 5 23.00 -8.80 -0.70
CA HIS A 5 21.56 -9.03 -0.56
C HIS A 5 21.02 -8.08 0.52
N PHE A 6 20.14 -7.17 0.12
CA PHE A 6 19.37 -6.36 1.06
C PHE A 6 18.11 -7.13 1.44
N PHE A 7 17.95 -7.38 2.74
CA PHE A 7 16.74 -7.99 3.32
C PHE A 7 15.96 -6.93 4.08
N LEU A 8 14.65 -6.85 3.81
CA LEU A 8 13.72 -6.00 4.53
C LEU A 8 12.53 -6.83 5.00
N GLN A 9 12.26 -6.79 6.30
CA GLN A 9 11.06 -7.34 6.90
C GLN A 9 10.09 -6.21 7.26
N ILE A 10 8.82 -6.37 6.91
CA ILE A 10 7.76 -5.39 7.18
C ILE A 10 6.65 -6.07 7.96
N ASP A 11 6.44 -5.64 9.21
CA ASP A 11 5.31 -6.07 10.03
C ASP A 11 4.04 -5.29 9.62
N ALA A 12 3.53 -5.59 8.42
CA ALA A 12 2.52 -4.76 7.75
C ALA A 12 1.14 -4.82 8.44
N HIS A 13 0.72 -5.97 8.95
CA HIS A 13 -0.60 -6.16 9.56
C HIS A 13 -0.54 -7.21 10.69
N ARG A 14 -1.47 -7.12 11.65
CA ARG A 14 -1.62 -8.12 12.73
C ARG A 14 -2.38 -9.37 12.28
N SER A 15 -3.21 -9.24 11.24
CA SER A 15 -3.95 -10.34 10.62
C SER A 15 -3.27 -10.76 9.32
N PRO A 16 -3.52 -11.99 8.81
CA PRO A 16 -2.93 -12.47 7.58
C PRO A 16 -3.14 -11.50 6.41
N LEU A 17 -2.17 -11.49 5.48
CA LEU A 17 -2.25 -10.68 4.28
C LEU A 17 -3.28 -11.25 3.31
N ALA A 18 -4.12 -10.38 2.76
CA ALA A 18 -5.09 -10.72 1.71
C ALA A 18 -4.65 -10.21 0.34
N ALA A 19 -3.95 -9.07 0.28
CA ALA A 19 -3.49 -8.48 -0.97
C ALA A 19 -2.17 -7.73 -0.80
N ILE A 20 -1.36 -7.75 -1.86
CA ILE A 20 -0.08 -7.05 -1.98
C ILE A 20 0.07 -6.50 -3.39
N ALA A 21 0.68 -5.32 -3.54
CA ALA A 21 1.04 -4.75 -4.82
C ALA A 21 2.34 -3.95 -4.72
N LEU A 22 3.17 -4.00 -5.75
CA LEU A 22 4.35 -3.15 -5.92
C LEU A 22 4.04 -2.05 -6.93
N SER A 23 4.56 -0.84 -6.68
CA SER A 23 4.53 0.21 -7.69
C SER A 23 5.49 -0.13 -8.83
N SER A 24 5.18 0.34 -10.04
CA SER A 24 5.98 0.02 -11.24
C SER A 24 7.40 0.60 -11.22
N ASN A 25 7.63 1.62 -10.41
CA ASN A 25 8.96 2.19 -10.14
C ASN A 25 9.70 1.51 -8.97
N GLY A 26 9.09 0.52 -8.32
CA GLY A 26 9.68 -0.23 -7.19
C GLY A 26 9.80 0.58 -5.89
N LEU A 27 9.30 1.80 -5.82
CA LEU A 27 9.42 2.65 -4.63
C LEU A 27 8.49 2.24 -3.50
N TYR A 28 7.31 1.70 -3.83
CA TYR A 28 6.25 1.44 -2.86
C TYR A 28 5.74 0.01 -2.90
N ILE A 29 5.36 -0.47 -1.72
CA ILE A 29 4.62 -1.71 -1.52
C ILE A 29 3.32 -1.42 -0.77
N ALA A 30 2.19 -1.70 -1.41
CA ALA A 30 0.86 -1.64 -0.81
C ALA A 30 0.45 -3.00 -0.27
N THR A 31 -0.18 -3.03 0.90
CA THR A 31 -0.62 -4.25 1.57
C THR A 31 -1.98 -4.06 2.22
N ALA A 32 -2.79 -5.11 2.20
CA ALA A 32 -4.03 -5.21 2.96
C ALA A 32 -4.11 -6.58 3.64
N SER A 33 -4.69 -6.62 4.83
CA SER A 33 -5.00 -7.86 5.54
C SER A 33 -6.40 -8.38 5.23
N GLU A 34 -6.71 -9.59 5.69
CA GLU A 34 -8.06 -10.18 5.63
C GLU A 34 -9.15 -9.30 6.31
N GLN A 35 -8.76 -8.46 7.27
CA GLN A 35 -9.69 -7.47 7.83
C GLN A 35 -10.11 -6.43 6.79
N GLY A 36 -9.20 -6.05 5.90
CA GLY A 36 -9.47 -5.18 4.75
C GLY A 36 -10.00 -3.78 5.09
N THR A 37 -9.98 -3.33 6.34
CA THR A 37 -10.43 -1.99 6.76
C THR A 37 -9.37 -0.92 6.52
N ILE A 38 -8.10 -1.31 6.56
CA ILE A 38 -6.94 -0.43 6.38
C ILE A 38 -6.05 -1.01 5.28
N ILE A 39 -5.60 -0.14 4.39
CA ILE A 39 -4.58 -0.42 3.37
C ILE A 39 -3.33 0.38 3.75
N ARG A 40 -2.18 -0.29 3.79
CA ARG A 40 -0.89 0.34 4.14
C ARG A 40 0.04 0.41 2.94
N VAL A 41 0.74 1.52 2.80
CA VAL A 41 1.79 1.69 1.78
C VAL A 41 3.11 2.01 2.46
N HIS A 42 4.12 1.19 2.19
CA HIS A 42 5.48 1.34 2.72
C HIS A 42 6.43 1.70 1.58
N MET A 43 7.47 2.47 1.89
CA MET A 43 8.57 2.70 0.96
C MET A 43 9.53 1.51 1.02
N VAL A 44 9.94 0.97 -0.14
CA VAL A 44 10.78 -0.23 -0.19
C VAL A 44 12.22 0.06 0.29
N SER A 45 12.73 1.26 0.06
CA SER A 45 14.10 1.64 0.41
C SER A 45 14.26 2.20 1.82
N ALA A 46 13.16 2.48 2.53
CA ALA A 46 13.22 3.19 3.80
C ALA A 46 12.24 2.62 4.82
N ALA A 47 12.70 2.46 6.07
CA ALA A 47 11.85 2.12 7.22
C ALA A 47 11.07 3.36 7.71
N THR A 48 10.41 4.07 6.79
CA THR A 48 9.58 5.23 7.11
C THR A 48 8.19 4.79 7.57
N LYS A 49 7.52 5.66 8.31
CA LYS A 49 6.14 5.43 8.75
C LYS A 49 5.26 5.22 7.50
N PRO A 50 4.49 4.12 7.41
CA PRO A 50 3.66 3.85 6.25
C PRO A 50 2.51 4.85 6.13
N TYR A 51 2.06 5.06 4.89
CA TYR A 51 0.75 5.63 4.65
C TYR A 51 -0.31 4.63 5.10
N ASN A 52 -1.31 5.12 5.85
CA ASN A 52 -2.41 4.30 6.33
C ASN A 52 -3.72 4.85 5.77
N PHE A 53 -4.28 4.15 4.79
CA PHE A 53 -5.54 4.52 4.17
C PHE A 53 -6.68 3.71 4.76
N ARG A 54 -7.75 4.39 5.18
CA ARG A 54 -8.96 3.72 5.66
C ARG A 54 -9.87 3.46 4.47
N ARG A 55 -10.08 2.18 4.16
CA ARG A 55 -11.07 1.75 3.16
C ARG A 55 -12.49 1.87 3.72
N GLY A 56 -12.69 1.51 4.99
CA GLY A 56 -13.99 1.64 5.64
C GLY A 56 -13.96 1.26 7.11
N THR A 57 -15.13 1.36 7.75
CA THR A 57 -15.32 0.97 9.16
C THR A 57 -15.43 -0.55 9.31
N TYR A 58 -16.22 -1.19 8.45
CA TYR A 58 -16.51 -2.63 8.52
C TYR A 58 -15.54 -3.46 7.67
N PRO A 59 -15.18 -4.68 8.09
CA PRO A 59 -14.38 -5.59 7.29
C PRO A 59 -14.95 -5.85 5.89
N SER A 60 -14.07 -6.06 4.92
CA SER A 60 -14.42 -6.36 3.53
C SER A 60 -13.22 -7.03 2.88
N THR A 61 -13.45 -8.10 2.12
CA THR A 61 -12.38 -8.82 1.43
C THR A 61 -11.80 -7.91 0.35
N ILE A 62 -10.51 -7.59 0.44
CA ILE A 62 -9.81 -6.88 -0.63
C ILE A 62 -9.49 -7.88 -1.74
N PHE A 63 -9.94 -7.61 -2.96
CA PHE A 63 -9.69 -8.47 -4.10
C PHE A 63 -8.41 -8.08 -4.84
N SER A 64 -8.15 -6.79 -4.99
CA SER A 64 -6.96 -6.29 -5.69
C SER A 64 -6.54 -4.91 -5.20
N LEU A 65 -5.23 -4.67 -5.30
CA LEU A 65 -4.56 -3.39 -5.12
C LEU A 65 -3.79 -3.06 -6.39
N SER A 66 -3.88 -1.83 -6.88
CA SER A 66 -3.10 -1.39 -8.05
C SER A 66 -2.67 0.05 -7.90
N PHE A 67 -1.38 0.29 -8.11
CA PHE A 67 -0.88 1.64 -8.30
C PHE A 67 -1.28 2.17 -9.67
N GLY A 68 -1.49 3.49 -9.76
CA GLY A 68 -1.61 4.17 -11.04
C GLY A 68 -0.27 4.20 -11.79
N PRO A 69 -0.28 4.65 -13.06
CA PRO A 69 0.94 4.81 -13.83
C PRO A 69 1.91 5.81 -13.17
N SER A 70 3.17 5.40 -12.95
CA SER A 70 4.21 6.19 -12.24
C SER A 70 4.50 7.59 -12.81
N LYS A 71 3.98 7.95 -13.98
CA LYS A 71 4.17 9.27 -14.61
C LYS A 71 3.06 10.27 -14.29
N GLN A 72 1.99 9.84 -13.61
CA GLN A 72 0.89 10.71 -13.19
C GLN A 72 1.07 11.09 -11.72
N LEU A 73 1.13 12.39 -11.46
CA LEU A 73 1.20 12.94 -10.12
C LEU A 73 -0.19 13.48 -9.70
N PRO A 74 -0.65 13.23 -8.47
CA PRO A 74 0.00 12.42 -7.42
C PRO A 74 -0.04 10.92 -7.72
N ASP A 75 0.87 10.15 -7.11
CA ASP A 75 0.81 8.70 -7.16
C ASP A 75 -0.52 8.24 -6.54
N ILE A 76 -1.28 7.41 -7.25
CA ILE A 76 -2.56 6.89 -6.77
C ILE A 76 -2.49 5.40 -6.50
N LEU A 77 -3.25 4.95 -5.51
CA LEU A 77 -3.50 3.55 -5.21
C LEU A 77 -5.00 3.28 -5.29
N VAL A 78 -5.38 2.26 -6.03
CA VAL A 78 -6.76 1.81 -6.17
C VAL A 78 -6.95 0.48 -5.45
N ALA A 79 -8.09 0.31 -4.79
CA ALA A 79 -8.48 -0.93 -4.14
C ALA A 79 -9.92 -1.34 -4.47
N THR A 80 -10.10 -2.60 -4.84
CA THR A 80 -11.42 -3.23 -5.02
C THR A 80 -11.72 -4.17 -3.86
N SER A 81 -13.00 -4.28 -3.48
CA SER A 81 -13.38 -5.15 -2.37
C SER A 81 -14.80 -5.71 -2.48
N SER A 82 -15.13 -6.68 -1.63
CA SER A 82 -16.45 -7.31 -1.54
C SER A 82 -17.58 -6.37 -1.12
N SER A 83 -17.29 -5.12 -0.74
CA SER A 83 -18.31 -4.10 -0.46
C SER A 83 -19.01 -3.57 -1.70
N GLY A 84 -18.57 -3.99 -2.90
CA GLY A 84 -19.11 -3.51 -4.18
C GLY A 84 -18.60 -2.13 -4.60
N SER A 85 -17.62 -1.57 -3.89
CA SER A 85 -17.04 -0.26 -4.18
C SER A 85 -15.55 -0.32 -4.48
N VAL A 86 -15.09 0.66 -5.27
CA VAL A 86 -13.69 0.91 -5.59
C VAL A 86 -13.25 2.16 -4.84
N HIS A 87 -12.14 2.07 -4.12
CA HIS A 87 -11.56 3.20 -3.40
C HIS A 87 -10.30 3.66 -4.13
N VAL A 88 -10.11 4.98 -4.21
CA VAL A 88 -8.93 5.62 -4.79
C VAL A 88 -8.26 6.45 -3.71
N PHE A 89 -6.98 6.19 -3.46
CA PHE A 89 -6.17 6.86 -2.46
C PHE A 89 -5.04 7.62 -3.15
N SER A 90 -4.84 8.88 -2.75
CA SER A 90 -3.72 9.69 -3.21
C SER A 90 -2.56 9.55 -2.21
N LEU A 91 -1.40 9.12 -2.71
CA LEU A 91 -0.13 9.26 -2.01
C LEU A 91 0.30 10.71 -2.22
N GLY A 92 0.06 11.54 -1.21
CA GLY A 92 0.38 12.96 -1.28
C GLY A 92 1.84 13.17 -1.68
N PHE A 93 2.11 14.28 -2.36
CA PHE A 93 3.46 14.83 -2.47
C PHE A 93 4.05 14.88 -1.07
N GLY A 94 5.28 14.41 -0.87
CA GLY A 94 5.97 14.52 0.40
C GLY A 94 6.12 15.98 0.82
N VAL A 95 5.08 16.57 1.38
CA VAL A 95 5.10 17.78 2.19
C VAL A 95 4.56 17.33 3.53
N ASN A 96 5.49 17.03 4.42
CA ASN A 96 5.24 16.87 5.85
C ASN A 96 4.36 18.04 6.32
N PRO A 97 3.09 17.84 6.73
CA PRO A 97 2.43 18.83 7.55
C PRO A 97 3.10 18.74 8.93
N ARG A 98 3.61 19.88 9.38
CA ARG A 98 4.23 20.07 10.70
C ARG A 98 3.37 19.54 11.83
#